data_AF-A0A928XI71-F1
#
_entry.id   AF-A0A928XI71-F1
#
_cell.length_a   1.000
_cell.length_b   1.000
_cell.length_c   1.000
_cell.angle_alpha   90.00
_cell.angle_beta   90.00
_cell.angle_gamma   90.00
#
_symmetry.space_group_name_H-M   'P 1'
#
loop_
_entity.id
_entity.type
_entity.pdbx_description
1 polymer ?
#
loop_
_entity_poly.entity_id
_entity_poly.type
_entity_poly.pdbx_seq_one_letter_code
_entity_poly.pdbx_strand_id
1 'polypeptide(L)' 'MDYKGIITIEPGKRGGKPCIRGMRIMVYDVLDYLASGMNYQEILADFPYLTQEDILACLKYAAERERC' A
#
# COMPACT_ATOMS: atom_id res chain seq x y z
N MET A 1 5.21 6.61 12.35
CA MET A 1 4.49 6.96 11.12
C MET A 1 3.02 6.60 11.25
N ASP A 2 2.11 7.54 11.03
CA ASP A 2 0.67 7.26 10.98
C ASP A 2 0.27 6.95 9.52
N TYR A 3 -0.24 5.75 9.25
CA TYR A 3 -0.65 5.36 7.88
C TYR A 3 -2.07 5.84 7.55
N LYS A 4 -2.82 6.35 8.54
CA LYS A 4 -4.24 6.70 8.40
C LYS A 4 -4.51 7.86 7.43
N GLY A 5 -3.51 8.69 7.15
CA GLY A 5 -3.58 9.73 6.12
C GLY A 5 -3.19 9.25 4.70
N ILE A 6 -2.52 8.10 4.61
CA ILE A 6 -2.01 7.54 3.36
C ILE A 6 -2.93 6.45 2.85
N ILE A 7 -3.34 5.50 3.70
CA ILE A 7 -4.20 4.39 3.29
C ILE A 7 -5.64 4.79 3.48
N THR A 8 -6.37 4.85 2.38
CA THR A 8 -7.80 5.15 2.36
C THR A 8 -8.59 3.88 2.12
N ILE A 9 -9.68 3.73 2.85
CA ILE A 9 -10.62 2.62 2.69
C ILE A 9 -11.93 3.23 2.25
N GLU A 10 -12.22 3.15 0.96
CA GLU A 10 -13.46 3.67 0.39
C GLU A 10 -14.46 2.52 0.18
N PRO A 11 -15.58 2.49 0.92
CA PRO A 11 -16.61 1.47 0.73
C PRO A 11 -17.21 1.62 -0.68
N GLY A 12 -16.96 0.64 -1.56
CA GLY A 12 -17.38 0.63 -2.96
C GLY A 12 -16.22 0.66 -3.97
N LYS A 13 -15.03 1.08 -3.57
CA LYS A 13 -13.83 1.05 -4.43
C LYS A 13 -13.12 -0.29 -4.27
N ARG A 14 -13.04 -1.09 -5.35
CA ARG A 14 -12.50 -2.46 -5.34
C ARG A 14 -13.04 -3.35 -4.20
N GLY A 15 -14.30 -3.14 -3.80
CA GLY A 15 -14.93 -3.93 -2.73
C GLY A 15 -14.56 -3.52 -1.31
N GLY A 16 -14.18 -2.25 -1.07
CA GLY A 16 -13.81 -1.78 0.27
C GLY A 16 -12.39 -2.19 0.68
N LYS A 17 -11.54 -2.47 -0.31
CA LYS A 17 -10.14 -2.83 -0.06
C LYS A 17 -9.31 -1.58 0.26
N PRO A 18 -8.30 -1.70 1.14
CA PRO A 18 -7.41 -0.59 1.47
C PRO A 18 -6.56 -0.20 0.24
N CYS A 19 -6.70 1.05 -0.17
CA CYS A 19 -6.00 1.63 -1.31
C CYS A 19 -5.03 2.73 -0.84
N ILE A 20 -3.94 2.91 -1.56
CA ILE A 20 -2.97 3.97 -1.27
C ILE A 20 -3.53 5.27 -1.80
N ARG A 21 -3.69 6.31 -0.98
CA ARG A 21 -4.04 7.70 -1.33
C ARG A 21 -5.22 7.84 -2.30
N GLY A 22 -6.23 6.97 -2.21
CA GLY A 22 -7.37 6.95 -3.14
C GLY A 22 -7.02 6.51 -4.57
N MET A 23 -5.84 5.92 -4.77
CA MET A 23 -5.41 5.32 -6.03
C MET A 23 -6.10 3.99 -6.27
N ARG A 24 -5.87 3.38 -7.44
CA ARG A 24 -6.35 2.02 -7.75
C ARG A 24 -5.34 0.93 -7.35
N ILE A 25 -4.22 1.29 -6.72
CA ILE A 25 -3.25 0.36 -6.14
C ILE A 25 -3.68 0.02 -4.72
N MET A 26 -3.84 -1.27 -4.47
CA MET A 26 -4.18 -1.79 -3.17
C MET A 26 -2.92 -2.02 -2.34
N VAL A 27 -3.05 -1.96 -1.02
CA VAL A 27 -1.98 -2.37 -0.10
C VAL A 27 -1.49 -3.78 -0.42
N TYR A 28 -2.42 -4.67 -0.78
CA TYR A 28 -2.10 -6.04 -1.20
C TYR A 28 -1.17 -6.10 -2.40
N ASP A 29 -1.38 -5.26 -3.42
CA ASP A 29 -0.58 -5.28 -4.65
C ASP A 29 0.89 -4.96 -4.32
N VAL A 30 1.14 -3.97 -3.46
CA VAL A 30 2.49 -3.60 -3.01
C VAL A 30 3.15 -4.71 -2.20
N LEU A 31 2.40 -5.40 -1.33
CA LEU A 31 2.91 -6.55 -0.59
C LEU A 31 3.25 -7.71 -1.52
N ASP A 32 2.46 -7.93 -2.58
CA ASP A 32 2.67 -8.98 -3.56
C ASP A 32 3.93 -8.72 -4.41
N TYR A 33 4.17 -7.45 -4.79
CA TYR A 33 5.41 -7.04 -5.46
C TYR A 33 6.64 -7.28 -4.58
N LEU A 34 6.57 -6.92 -3.30
CA LEU A 34 7.65 -7.18 -2.35
C LEU A 34 7.85 -8.68 -2.13
N ALA A 35 6.78 -9.47 -2.04
CA ALA A 35 6.84 -10.91 -1.91
C ALA A 35 7.42 -11.59 -3.16
N SER A 36 7.22 -10.99 -4.34
CA SER A 36 7.81 -11.41 -5.61
C SER A 36 9.32 -11.10 -5.72
N GLY A 37 9.89 -10.41 -4.74
CA GLY A 37 11.31 -10.06 -4.69
C GLY A 37 11.65 -8.70 -5.30
N MET A 38 10.66 -7.90 -5.69
CA MET A 38 10.93 -6.52 -6.12
C MET A 38 11.42 -5.69 -4.93
N ASN A 39 12.40 -4.83 -5.20
CA ASN A 39 12.86 -3.85 -4.23
C ASN A 39 12.05 -2.55 -4.31
N TYR A 40 12.20 -1.68 -3.30
CA TYR A 40 11.47 -0.42 -3.25
C TYR A 40 11.73 0.49 -4.46
N GLN A 41 12.95 0.51 -5.01
CA GLN A 41 13.28 1.36 -6.15
C GLN A 41 12.61 0.88 -7.43
N GLU A 42 12.50 -0.43 -7.64
CA GLU A 42 11.79 -1.02 -8.78
C GLU A 42 10.30 -0.66 -8.73
N ILE A 43 9.67 -0.80 -7.57
CA ILE A 43 8.27 -0.42 -7.37
C ILE A 43 8.07 1.07 -7.63
N LEU A 44 9.00 1.93 -7.17
CA LEU A 44 8.94 3.37 -7.42
C LEU A 44 9.24 3.74 -8.88
N ALA A 45 10.01 2.92 -9.60
CA ALA A 45 10.28 3.12 -11.03
C ALA A 45 9.06 2.77 -11.88
N ASP A 46 8.37 1.68 -11.57
CA ASP A 46 7.12 1.29 -12.25
C ASP A 46 5.94 2.19 -11.87
N PHE A 47 5.96 2.69 -10.62
CA PHE A 47 4.93 3.55 -10.07
C PHE A 47 5.54 4.85 -9.52
N PRO A 48 5.92 5.81 -10.41
CA PRO A 48 6.58 7.07 -10.01
C PRO A 48 5.71 7.99 -9.15
N TYR A 49 4.43 7.64 -9.00
CA TYR A 49 3.47 8.32 -8.16
C TYR A 49 3.36 7.75 -6.74
N LEU A 50 3.95 6.57 -6.50
CA LEU A 50 4.18 6.06 -5.16
C LEU A 50 5.39 6.75 -4.56
N THR A 51 5.38 6.88 -3.25
CA THR A 51 6.53 7.30 -2.46
C THR A 51 7.01 6.15 -1.59
N GLN A 52 8.26 6.21 -1.15
CA GLN A 52 8.78 5.22 -0.20
C GLN A 52 7.96 5.22 1.11
N GLU A 53 7.43 6.38 1.51
CA GLU A 53 6.51 6.49 2.65
C GLU A 53 5.21 5.72 2.44
N ASP A 54 4.66 5.71 1.21
CA ASP A 54 3.46 4.94 0.88
C ASP A 54 3.69 3.44 1.05
N ILE A 55 4.86 2.94 0.63
CA ILE A 55 5.22 1.53 0.78
C ILE A 55 5.39 1.15 2.26
N LEU A 56 6.06 2.01 3.03
CA LEU A 56 6.20 1.81 4.48
C LEU A 56 4.85 1.85 5.21
N ALA A 57 3.95 2.74 4.78
CA ALA A 57 2.59 2.80 5.30
C ALA A 57 1.81 1.50 5.01
N CYS A 58 1.96 0.94 3.81
CA CYS A 58 1.38 -0.36 3.43
C CYS A 58 1.85 -1.49 4.35
N LEU A 59 3.15 -1.59 4.56
CA LEU A 59 3.74 -2.59 5.47
C LEU A 59 3.23 -2.40 6.90
N LYS A 60 3.17 -1.16 7.39
CA LYS A 60 2.66 -0.88 8.72
C LYS A 60 1.18 -1.25 8.88
N TYR A 61 0.35 -0.89 7.91
CA TYR A 61 -1.07 -1.26 7.92
C TYR A 61 -1.28 -2.77 7.91
N ALA A 62 -0.50 -3.50 7.10
CA ALA A 62 -0.56 -4.96 7.07
C ALA A 62 -0.15 -5.57 8.43
N ALA A 63 0.96 -5.10 9.00
CA ALA A 63 1.42 -5.56 10.31
C ALA A 63 0.43 -5.23 11.44
N GLU A 64 -0.25 -4.10 11.38
CA GLU A 64 -1.27 -3.71 12.37
C GLU A 64 -2.57 -4.49 12.21
N ARG A 65 -2.96 -4.80 10.97
CA ARG A 65 -4.11 -5.68 10.68
C ARG A 65 -3.92 -7.11 11.17
N GLU A 66 -2.72 -7.66 11.05
CA GLU A 66 -2.40 -9.03 11.50
C GLU A 66 -2.37 -9.16 13.03
N ARG A 67 -2.13 -8.05 13.74
CA ARG A 67 -2.09 -8.01 15.21
C ARG A 67 -3.47 -7.96 15.88
N CYS A 68 -4.54 -7.75 15.11
CA CYS A 68 -5.91 -7.63 15.61
C CYS A 68 -6.69 -8.94 15.50
#